data_AF-A0A925XBT0-F1
#
_entry.id   AF-A0A925XBT0-F1
#
_cell.length_a   1.000
_cell.length_b   1.000
_cell.length_c   1.000
_cell.angle_alpha   90.00
_cell.angle_beta   90.00
_cell.angle_gamma   90.00
#
_symmetry.space_group_name_H-M   'P 1'
#
loop_
_entity.id
_entity.type
_entity.pdbx_description
1 polymer ?
#
loop_
_entity_poly.entity_id
_entity_poly.type
_entity_poly.pdbx_seq_one_letter_code
_entity_poly.pdbx_strand_id
1 'polypeptide(L)' 'MEKIDDLETYQMAALYVNLFGKAVKEAQDEIRKRGLPIVFSKNGKIYYELPNGEITTENPLKNTTNV' A
#
# COMPACT_ATOMS: atom_id res chain seq x y z
N MET A 1 15.28 -20.19 0.34
CA MET A 1 13.89 -19.99 -0.09
C MET A 1 13.51 -21.22 -0.87
N GLU A 2 12.56 -22.00 -0.36
CA GLU A 2 12.11 -23.20 -1.07
C GLU A 2 11.42 -22.78 -2.36
N LYS A 3 11.78 -23.41 -3.47
CA LYS A 3 11.22 -23.07 -4.78
C LYS A 3 9.88 -23.79 -4.87
N ILE A 4 8.80 -23.02 -4.94
CA ILE A 4 7.48 -23.56 -5.26
C ILE A 4 7.56 -24.01 -6.72
N ASP A 5 7.34 -25.29 -7.00
CA ASP A 5 7.39 -25.89 -8.35
C ASP A 5 6.02 -26.44 -8.77
N ASP A 6 4.97 -25.75 -8.33
CA ASP A 6 3.58 -26.11 -8.57
C ASP A 6 2.88 -25.01 -9.39
N LEU A 7 2.44 -25.38 -10.59
CA LEU A 7 1.83 -24.45 -11.55
C LEU A 7 0.55 -23.83 -10.99
N GLU A 8 -0.26 -24.63 -10.28
CA GLU A 8 -1.50 -24.16 -9.67
C GLU A 8 -1.21 -23.10 -8.61
N THR A 9 -0.23 -23.33 -7.74
CA THR A 9 0.20 -22.35 -6.73
C THR A 9 0.66 -21.04 -7.38
N TYR A 10 1.40 -21.10 -8.49
CA TYR A 10 1.78 -19.89 -9.24
C TYR A 10 0.57 -19.13 -9.82
N GLN A 11 -0.37 -19.85 -10.42
CA GLN A 11 -1.59 -19.25 -10.99
C GLN A 11 -2.45 -18.61 -9.90
N MET A 12 -2.59 -19.27 -8.75
CA MET A 12 -3.31 -18.75 -7.60
C MET A 12 -2.63 -17.51 -7.01
N ALA A 13 -1.31 -17.52 -6.87
CA ALA A 13 -0.57 -16.33 -6.44
C ALA A 13 -0.78 -15.15 -7.40
N ALA A 14 -0.71 -15.39 -8.71
CA ALA A 14 -0.95 -14.35 -9.71
C ALA A 14 -2.38 -13.81 -9.64
N LEU A 15 -3.37 -14.68 -9.46
CA LEU A 15 -4.77 -14.28 -9.28
C LEU A 15 -4.92 -13.36 -8.05
N TYR A 16 -4.36 -13.76 -6.91
CA TYR A 16 -4.45 -12.97 -5.67
C TYR A 16 -3.73 -11.63 -5.79
N VAL A 17 -2.52 -11.59 -6.36
CA VAL A 17 -1.78 -10.34 -6.57
C VAL A 17 -2.59 -9.37 -7.43
N ASN A 18 -3.24 -9.85 -8.50
CA ASN A 18 -4.08 -9.02 -9.35
C ASN A 18 -5.34 -8.52 -8.63
N LEU A 19 -6.06 -9.41 -7.94
CA LEU A 19 -7.30 -9.07 -7.25
C LEU A 19 -7.05 -8.06 -6.11
N PHE A 20 -6.07 -8.33 -5.26
CA PHE A 20 -5.72 -7.42 -4.17
C PHE A 20 -5.09 -6.13 -4.69
N GLY A 21 -4.29 -6.19 -5.77
CA GLY A 21 -3.75 -5.01 -6.43
C GLY A 21 -4.85 -4.04 -6.88
N LYS A 22 -5.94 -4.57 -7.45
CA LYS A 22 -7.11 -3.76 -7.82
C LYS A 22 -7.78 -3.12 -6.61
N ALA A 23 -8.03 -3.88 -5.55
CA ALA A 23 -8.65 -3.36 -4.33
C ALA A 23 -7.79 -2.27 -3.65
N VAL A 24 -6.47 -2.49 -3.59
CA VAL A 24 -5.52 -1.49 -3.06
C VAL A 24 -5.54 -0.22 -3.91
N LYS A 25 -5.56 -0.35 -5.24
CA LYS A 25 -5.61 0.80 -6.15
C LYS A 25 -6.87 1.65 -5.94
N GLU A 26 -8.03 1.01 -5.84
CA GLU A 26 -9.30 1.69 -5.58
C GLU A 26 -9.27 2.43 -4.22
N ALA A 27 -8.77 1.79 -3.17
CA ALA A 27 -8.63 2.41 -1.85
C ALA A 27 -7.66 3.61 -1.88
N GLN A 28 -6.53 3.49 -2.57
CA GLN A 28 -5.57 4.58 -2.72
C GLN A 28 -6.16 5.75 -3.51
N ASP A 29 -6.96 5.49 -4.53
CA ASP A 29 -7.59 6.54 -5.33
C ASP A 29 -8.65 7.30 -4.51
N GLU A 30 -9.43 6.62 -3.67
CA GLU A 30 -10.32 7.25 -2.68
C GLU A 30 -9.55 8.11 -1.65
N ILE A 31 -8.42 7.61 -1.14
CA ILE A 31 -7.53 8.36 -0.22
C ILE A 31 -6.99 9.62 -0.90
N ARG A 32 -6.55 9.53 -2.17
CA ARG A 32 -6.07 10.68 -2.96
C ARG A 32 -7.15 11.73 -3.16
N LYS A 33 -8.38 11.32 -3.51
CA LYS A 33 -9.52 12.24 -3.65
C LYS A 33 -9.80 13.03 -2.35
N ARG A 34 -9.52 12.43 -1.19
CA ARG A 34 -9.68 13.05 0.12
C ARG A 34 -8.49 13.92 0.55
N GLY A 35 -7.42 13.97 -0.23
CA GLY A 35 -6.20 14.70 0.12
C GLY A 35 -5.48 14.12 1.34
N LEU A 36 -5.62 12.81 1.59
CA LEU A 36 -4.98 12.13 2.72
C LEU A 36 -3.69 11.43 2.26
N PRO A 37 -2.68 11.32 3.13
CA PRO A 37 -1.47 10.55 2.83
C PRO A 37 -1.75 9.05 2.67
N ILE A 38 -1.10 8.40 1.69
CA ILE A 38 -1.12 6.95 1.53
C ILE A 38 0.01 6.35 2.38
N VAL A 39 -0.33 5.44 3.29
CA VAL A 39 0.65 4.68 4.09
C VAL A 39 1.03 3.37 3.40
N PHE A 40 2.32 3.05 3.40
CA PHE A 40 2.81 1.75 2.92
C PHE A 40 4.10 1.34 3.64
N SER A 41 4.45 0.06 3.55
CA SER A 41 5.70 -0.49 4.08
C SER A 41 6.59 -0.98 2.96
N LYS A 42 7.88 -0.65 3.03
CA LYS A 42 8.91 -1.14 2.11
C LYS A 42 10.14 -1.51 2.92
N ASN A 43 10.63 -2.75 2.74
CA ASN A 43 11.77 -3.30 3.48
C ASN A 43 11.60 -3.17 5.02
N GLY A 44 10.39 -3.37 5.53
CA GLY A 44 10.08 -3.26 6.95
C GLY A 44 10.00 -1.83 7.51
N LYS A 45 10.20 -0.80 6.68
CA LYS A 45 10.07 0.61 7.07
C LYS A 45 8.76 1.20 6.55
N ILE A 46 8.07 1.99 7.38
CA ILE A 46 6.84 2.69 7.03
C ILE A 46 7.16 3.98 6.29
N TYR A 47 6.39 4.25 5.25
CA TYR A 47 6.44 5.45 4.43
C TYR A 47 5.03 6.02 4.25
N TYR A 48 4.99 7.32 3.99
CA TYR A 48 3.78 8.07 3.68
C TYR A 48 4.00 8.84 2.37
N GLU A 49 3.18 8.56 1.34
CA GLU A 49 3.07 9.38 0.13
C GLU A 49 2.05 10.49 0.40
N LEU A 50 2.52 11.73 0.48
CA LEU A 50 1.71 12.93 0.69
C LEU A 50 0.91 13.27 -0.58
N PRO A 51 -0.16 14.08 -0.50
CA PRO A 51 -0.98 14.45 -1.65
C PRO A 51 -0.21 15.19 -2.77
N ASN A 52 0.89 15.85 -2.44
CA ASN A 52 1.80 16.50 -3.38
C ASN A 52 2.77 15.52 -4.08
N GLY A 53 2.72 14.22 -3.75
CA GLY A 53 3.60 13.17 -4.26
C GLY A 53 4.92 12.99 -3.49
N GLU A 54 5.18 13.80 -2.47
CA GLU A 54 6.37 13.66 -1.62
C GLU A 54 6.26 12.40 -0.76
N ILE A 55 7.37 11.67 -0.60
CA ILE A 55 7.43 10.48 0.26
C ILE A 55 8.24 10.81 1.50
N THR A 56 7.63 10.63 2.68
CA THR A 56 8.27 10.84 3.98
C THR A 56 8.20 9.59 4.85
N THR A 57 9.09 9.51 5.85
CA THR A 57 9.03 8.50 6.92
C THR A 57 8.56 9.09 8.24
N GLU A 58 8.33 10.40 8.29
CA GLU A 58 7.73 11.08 9.43
C GLU A 58 6.20 10.95 9.34
N ASN A 59 5.54 10.55 10.42
CA ASN A 59 4.09 10.39 10.42
C ASN A 59 3.41 11.77 10.34
N PRO A 60 2.73 12.11 9.22
CA PRO A 60 2.10 13.43 9.04
C PRO A 60 0.88 13.64 9.95
N LEU A 61 0.33 12.56 10.54
CA LEU A 61 -0.85 12.59 11.41
C LEU A 61 -0.50 12.61 12.91
N LYS A 62 0.78 12.65 13.27
CA LYS A 62 1.22 12.55 14.67
C LYS A 62 0.74 13.74 15.54
N ASN A 63 0.49 14.89 14.93
CA ASN A 63 0.12 16.13 15.65
C ASN A 63 -1.36 16.52 15.51
N THR A 64 -2.20 15.72 14.84
CA THR A 64 -3.62 16.03 14.63
C THR A 64 -4.53 15.57 15.78
N THR A 65 -4.01 15.37 16.99
CA THR A 65 -4.85 15.10 18.18
C THR A 65 -5.37 16.42 18.74
N ASN A 66 -6.46 16.91 18.14
CA ASN A 66 -7.40 17.86 18.74
C ASN A 66 -8.79 17.48 18.24
N VAL A 67 -9.31 16.37 18.74
CA VAL A 67 -10.73 16.03 18.73
C VAL A 67 -11.07 15.31 20.02
#